data_AF-A0A2S9GDJ7-F1
#
_entry.id   AF-A0A2S9GDJ7-F1
#
_cell.length_a   1.000
_cell.length_b   1.000
_cell.length_c   1.000
_cell.angle_alpha   90.00
_cell.angle_beta   90.00
_cell.angle_gamma   90.00
#
_symmetry.space_group_name_H-M   'P 1'
#
loop_
_entity.id
_entity.type
_entity.pdbx_description
1 polymer ?
#
loop_
_entity_poly.entity_id
_entity_poly.type
_entity_poly.pdbx_seq_one_letter_code
_entity_poly.pdbx_strand_id
1 'polypeptide(L)'
;HLGGAQIWAKREDCNSGLAYGGNKMRKLEYIVPDALAKGADTLVSIGGYQSNHTRQVAAVAARLGMKARLVQERWVDWPDVAND
;
A
#
# COMPACT_ATOMS: atom_id res chain seq x y z
N HIS A 1 14.12 18.47 23.64
CA HIS A 1 13.91 19.54 22.63
C HIS A 1 15.05 19.51 21.63
N LEU A 2 14.78 19.67 20.32
CA LEU A 2 15.80 19.61 19.26
C LEU A 2 16.66 20.89 19.14
N GLY A 3 16.38 21.95 19.91
CA GLY A 3 17.17 23.18 19.94
C GLY A 3 17.13 24.05 18.67
N GLY A 4 16.29 23.71 17.68
CA GLY A 4 16.21 24.38 16.39
C GLY A 4 14.78 24.69 15.95
N ALA A 5 14.55 24.66 14.63
CA ALA A 5 13.26 25.03 14.02
C ALA A 5 12.07 24.18 14.53
N GLN A 6 10.87 24.77 14.48
CA GLN A 6 9.63 24.01 14.69
C GLN A 6 9.39 23.03 13.53
N ILE A 7 9.22 21.75 13.85
CA ILE A 7 9.00 20.68 12.88
C ILE A 7 7.52 20.29 12.86
N TRP A 8 6.95 20.23 11.66
CA TRP A 8 5.58 19.78 11.43
C TRP A 8 5.59 18.52 10.56
N ALA A 9 4.60 17.63 10.76
CA ALA A 9 4.43 16.42 9.96
C ALA A 9 2.96 16.27 9.52
N LYS A 10 2.73 16.16 8.22
CA LYS A 10 1.41 15.84 7.67
C LYS A 10 1.18 14.34 7.75
N ARG A 11 0.19 13.93 8.54
CA ARG A 11 -0.08 12.53 8.91
C ARG A 11 -0.82 11.73 7.84
N GLU A 12 -0.18 11.54 6.68
CA GLU A 12 -0.69 10.65 5.63
C GLU A 12 -0.66 9.17 6.04
N ASP A 13 0.12 8.82 7.06
CA ASP A 13 0.13 7.49 7.68
C ASP A 13 -1.16 7.17 8.45
N CYS A 14 -2.04 8.13 8.69
CA CYS A 14 -3.34 7.94 9.35
C CYS A 14 -4.53 8.23 8.43
N ASN A 15 -4.34 8.23 7.11
CA ASN A 15 -5.34 8.74 6.16
C ASN A 15 -6.52 7.79 5.89
N SER A 16 -6.48 6.53 6.32
CA SER A 16 -7.52 5.54 6.02
C SER A 16 -7.55 4.40 7.04
N GLY A 17 -8.75 3.85 7.27
CA GLY A 17 -8.95 2.62 8.05
C GLY A 17 -8.59 1.34 7.30
N LEU A 18 -8.25 1.42 6.01
CA LEU A 18 -7.88 0.25 5.20
C LEU A 18 -6.44 -0.17 5.50
N ALA A 19 -6.31 -1.14 6.41
CA ALA A 19 -5.05 -1.76 6.81
C ALA A 19 -3.95 -0.74 7.11
N TYR A 20 -4.21 0.25 7.98
CA TYR A 20 -3.33 1.36 8.37
C TYR A 20 -3.09 2.47 7.34
N GLY A 21 -3.68 2.43 6.13
CA GLY A 21 -3.59 3.53 5.17
C GLY A 21 -2.15 3.87 4.73
N GLY A 22 -1.89 5.13 4.39
CA GLY A 22 -0.58 5.63 3.98
C GLY A 22 -0.60 6.35 2.63
N ASN A 23 0.56 6.85 2.21
CA ASN A 23 0.64 7.71 1.02
C ASN A 23 0.27 7.03 -0.31
N LYS A 24 0.28 5.69 -0.40
CA LYS A 24 -0.16 4.99 -1.62
C LYS A 24 -1.68 4.92 -1.72
N MET A 25 -2.39 4.97 -0.59
CA MET A 25 -3.85 5.08 -0.55
C MET A 25 -4.34 6.31 -1.33
N ARG A 26 -3.73 7.47 -1.06
CA ARG A 26 -4.00 8.72 -1.80
C ARG A 26 -3.79 8.58 -3.32
N LYS A 27 -2.82 7.76 -3.76
CA LYS A 27 -2.59 7.51 -5.20
C LYS A 27 -3.67 6.60 -5.78
N LEU A 28 -4.06 5.57 -5.03
CA LEU A 28 -5.03 4.58 -5.48
C LEU A 28 -6.43 5.18 -5.71
N GLU A 29 -6.78 6.26 -5.00
CA GLU A 29 -8.03 7.03 -5.23
C GLU A 29 -8.20 7.52 -6.67
N TYR A 30 -7.10 7.73 -7.42
CA TYR A 30 -7.15 8.19 -8.81
C TYR A 30 -6.90 7.08 -9.84
N ILE A 31 -6.27 5.97 -9.43
CA ILE A 31 -5.91 4.88 -10.33
C ILE A 31 -7.00 3.81 -10.38
N VAL A 32 -7.57 3.47 -9.22
CA VAL A 32 -8.55 2.38 -9.11
C VAL A 32 -9.87 2.69 -9.83
N PRO A 33 -10.39 3.93 -9.87
CA PRO A 33 -11.58 4.24 -10.66
C PRO A 33 -11.45 3.87 -12.14
N ASP A 34 -10.28 4.06 -12.75
CA ASP A 34 -10.03 3.67 -14.15
C ASP A 34 -10.06 2.14 -14.32
N ALA A 35 -9.49 1.39 -13.37
CA ALA A 35 -9.56 -0.07 -13.38
C ALA A 35 -11.01 -0.58 -13.27
N LEU A 36 -11.84 0.04 -12.42
CA LEU A 36 -13.26 -0.27 -12.30
C LEU A 36 -14.02 0.06 -13.59
N ALA A 37 -13.76 1.21 -14.20
CA ALA A 37 -14.40 1.63 -15.45
C ALA A 37 -14.08 0.68 -16.62
N LYS A 38 -12.89 0.09 -16.62
CA LYS A 38 -12.45 -0.93 -17.60
C LYS A 38 -12.99 -2.33 -17.30
N GLY A 39 -13.75 -2.52 -16.22
CA GLY A 39 -14.31 -3.81 -15.84
C GLY A 39 -13.28 -4.81 -15.32
N ALA A 40 -12.15 -4.35 -14.78
CA ALA A 40 -11.17 -5.25 -14.18
C ALA A 40 -11.75 -5.96 -12.95
N ASP A 41 -11.38 -7.22 -12.74
CA ASP A 41 -11.80 -8.03 -11.58
C ASP A 41 -10.68 -8.27 -10.55
N THR A 42 -9.44 -7.92 -10.91
CA THR A 42 -8.22 -8.22 -10.14
C THR A 42 -7.28 -7.01 -10.15
N LEU A 43 -6.83 -6.58 -8.98
CA LEU A 43 -5.70 -5.65 -8.86
C LEU A 43 -4.39 -6.44 -8.75
N VAL A 44 -3.46 -6.18 -9.67
CA VAL A 44 -2.12 -6.78 -9.69
C VAL A 44 -1.09 -5.72 -9.38
N SER A 45 -0.20 -5.98 -8.42
CA SER A 45 0.91 -5.08 -8.08
C SER A 45 2.12 -5.86 -7.57
N ILE A 46 3.21 -5.15 -7.29
CA ILE A 46 4.53 -5.70 -6.97
C ILE A 46 5.20 -4.92 -5.83
N GLY A 47 6.10 -5.58 -5.10
CA GLY A 47 6.94 -4.95 -4.10
C GLY A 47 7.98 -5.89 -3.50
N GLY A 48 8.87 -5.34 -2.68
CA GLY A 48 9.68 -6.14 -1.77
C GLY A 48 8.83 -6.79 -0.67
N TYR A 49 9.35 -7.79 0.05
CA TYR A 49 8.60 -8.52 1.10
C TYR A 49 7.83 -7.63 2.11
N GLN A 50 8.42 -6.50 2.53
CA GLN A 50 7.80 -5.53 3.44
C GLN A 50 7.09 -4.37 2.73
N SER A 51 6.62 -4.58 1.49
CA SER A 51 6.04 -3.50 0.69
C SER A 51 4.73 -2.98 1.28
N ASN A 52 4.79 -1.72 1.73
CA ASN A 52 3.61 -0.97 2.11
C ASN A 52 2.61 -0.80 0.97
N HIS A 53 3.07 -0.82 -0.29
CA HIS A 53 2.21 -0.64 -1.45
C HIS A 53 1.34 -1.87 -1.69
N THR A 54 1.93 -3.06 -1.70
CA THR A 54 1.20 -4.31 -1.94
C THR A 54 0.16 -4.57 -0.85
N ARG A 55 0.49 -4.28 0.42
CA ARG A 55 -0.47 -4.28 1.54
C ARG A 55 -1.66 -3.34 1.32
N GLN A 56 -1.42 -2.12 0.83
CA GLN A 56 -2.50 -1.16 0.54
C GLN A 56 -3.35 -1.59 -0.68
N VAL A 57 -2.73 -2.15 -1.73
CA VAL A 57 -3.45 -2.68 -2.91
C VAL A 57 -4.38 -3.83 -2.49
N ALA A 58 -3.90 -4.77 -1.68
CA ALA A 58 -4.74 -5.87 -1.19
C ALA A 58 -5.93 -5.37 -0.35
N ALA A 59 -5.71 -4.38 0.53
CA ALA A 59 -6.78 -3.81 1.34
C ALA A 59 -7.87 -3.12 0.48
N VAL A 60 -7.45 -2.38 -0.55
CA VAL A 60 -8.39 -1.75 -1.50
C VAL A 60 -9.14 -2.80 -2.32
N ALA A 61 -8.44 -3.81 -2.84
CA ALA A 61 -9.07 -4.90 -3.57
C ALA A 61 -10.15 -5.59 -2.73
N ALA A 62 -9.83 -5.97 -1.49
CA ALA A 62 -10.79 -6.58 -0.57
C ALA A 62 -12.00 -5.68 -0.29
N ARG A 63 -11.77 -4.37 -0.08
CA ARG A 63 -12.85 -3.41 0.17
C ARG A 63 -13.82 -3.25 -1.01
N LEU A 64 -13.33 -3.44 -2.24
CA LEU A 64 -14.08 -3.31 -3.48
C LEU A 64 -14.63 -4.65 -3.99
N GLY A 65 -14.37 -5.76 -3.30
CA GLY A 65 -14.76 -7.10 -3.76
C GLY A 65 -13.97 -7.60 -4.97
N MET A 66 -12.79 -7.02 -5.24
CA MET A 66 -11.88 -7.45 -6.31
C MET A 66 -10.89 -8.49 -5.78
N LYS A 67 -10.33 -9.30 -6.69
CA LYS A 67 -9.19 -10.16 -6.37
C LYS A 67 -7.91 -9.34 -6.24
N ALA A 68 -6.95 -9.84 -5.47
CA ALA A 68 -5.59 -9.28 -5.42
C ALA A 68 -4.56 -10.33 -5.86
N ARG A 69 -3.55 -9.91 -6.63
CA ARG A 69 -2.34 -10.69 -6.93
C ARG A 69 -1.12 -9.81 -6.68
N LEU A 70 -0.23 -10.28 -5.82
CA LEU A 70 0.93 -9.51 -5.36
C LEU A 70 2.19 -10.29 -5.69
N VAL A 71 3.07 -9.71 -6.48
CA VAL A 71 4.43 -10.24 -6.70
C VAL A 71 5.32 -9.67 -5.59
N GLN A 72 5.87 -10.54 -4.74
CA GLN A 72 6.73 -10.14 -3.63
C GLN A 72 8.15 -10.65 -3.88
N GLU A 73 9.10 -9.72 -4.00
CA GLU A 73 10.49 -10.01 -4.33
C GLU A 73 11.45 -9.72 -3.18
N ARG A 74 12.62 -10.34 -3.21
CA ARG A 74 13.72 -10.01 -2.30
C ARG A 74 14.47 -8.79 -2.82
N TRP A 75 13.94 -7.59 -2.54
CA TRP A 75 14.59 -6.33 -2.92
C TRP A 75 15.72 -5.89 -1.98
N VAL A 76 15.76 -6.47 -0.77
CA VAL A 76 16.76 -6.20 0.25
C VAL A 76 17.11 -7.51 0.96
N ASP A 77 18.32 -7.60 1.50
CA ASP A 77 18.72 -8.68 2.40
C ASP A 77 17.89 -8.56 3.68
N TRP A 78 16.86 -9.40 3.76
CA TRP A 78 15.93 -9.46 4.87
C TRP A 78 15.94 -10.88 5.43
N PRO A 79 16.30 -11.08 6.71
CA PRO A 79 16.18 -12.38 7.35
C PRO A 79 14.70 -12.73 7.44
N ASP A 80 14.26 -13.76 6.73
CA ASP A 80 12.84 -14.07 6.62
C ASP A 80 12.39 -14.87 7.85
N VAL A 81 11.76 -14.18 8.79
CA VAL A 81 11.25 -14.81 10.02
C VAL A 81 10.10 -15.80 9.78
N ALA A 82 9.57 -15.91 8.55
CA ALA A 82 8.39 -16.72 8.23
C ALA A 82 8.64 -17.80 7.16
N ASN A 83 9.68 -17.68 6.33
CA ASN A 83 9.95 -18.64 5.24
C ASN A 83 11.41 -19.16 5.18
N ASP A 84 12.23 -18.94 6.20
CA ASP A 84 13.51 -19.63 6.37
C ASP A 84 13.34 -21.02 7.01
#